data_AF-A0A2A5MA95-F1
#
_entry.id   AF-A0A2A5MA95-F1
#
_cell.length_a   1.000
_cell.length_b   1.000
_cell.length_c   1.000
_cell.angle_alpha   90.00
_cell.angle_beta   90.00
_cell.angle_gamma   90.00
#
_symmetry.space_group_name_H-M   'P 1'
#
loop_
_entity.id
_entity.type
_entity.pdbx_description
1 polymer ?
#
loop_
_entity_poly.entity_id
_entity_poly.type
_entity_poly.pdbx_seq_one_letter_code
_entity_poly.pdbx_strand_id
1 'polypeptide(L)'
;IVLNVIFKKFEIPTIIGYIAAGEIISEIYHLSGKGEITHIAEFGIVFLMFTIGLEFSFKHLMAMKQEVFLNGSLQMLTCGFVFMLLAIGILGLGDKSATIAGFALALSSTAVVLKILNDNGDINEQYGRKALGILLFQDIVVIPLLLLVDIFSSNNQNIEKLLFTTLISALILITLLFFIGK
;
A
#
# COMPACT_ATOMS: atom_id res chain seq x y z
N ILE A 1 -0.18 6.46 -23.55
CA ILE A 1 0.44 5.46 -24.47
C ILE A 1 1.81 5.94 -24.96
N VAL A 2 1.92 7.11 -25.59
CA VAL A 2 3.21 7.66 -26.08
C VAL A 2 4.28 7.74 -24.98
N LEU A 3 3.93 8.27 -23.79
CA LEU A 3 4.85 8.35 -22.65
C LEU A 3 5.35 6.98 -22.19
N ASN A 4 4.48 5.96 -22.20
CA ASN A 4 4.85 4.58 -21.82
C ASN A 4 5.79 3.94 -22.83
N VAL A 5 5.69 4.26 -24.12
CA VAL A 5 6.62 3.78 -25.14
C VAL A 5 8.02 4.36 -24.90
N ILE A 6 8.09 5.63 -24.52
CA ILE A 6 9.35 6.31 -24.17
C ILE A 6 9.93 5.71 -22.88
N PHE A 7 9.13 5.57 -21.83
CA PHE A 7 9.60 5.05 -20.54
C PHE A 7 9.99 3.57 -20.59
N LYS A 8 9.29 2.76 -21.40
CA LYS A 8 9.67 1.36 -21.64
C LYS A 8 11.03 1.23 -22.32
N LYS A 9 11.45 2.22 -23.13
CA LYS A 9 12.80 2.27 -23.73
C LYS A 9 13.91 2.49 -22.69
N PHE A 10 13.55 3.03 -21.52
CA PHE A 10 14.47 3.24 -20.39
C PHE A 10 14.25 2.22 -19.26
N GLU A 11 13.54 1.12 -19.52
CA GLU A 11 13.22 0.08 -18.53
C GLU A 11 12.44 0.59 -17.30
N ILE A 12 11.84 1.78 -17.41
CA ILE A 12 11.04 2.37 -16.33
C ILE A 12 9.69 1.63 -16.26
N PRO A 13 9.23 1.23 -15.05
CA PRO A 13 7.90 0.63 -14.87
C PRO A 13 6.79 1.50 -15.48
N THR A 14 5.88 0.86 -16.22
CA THR A 14 4.78 1.52 -16.94
C THR A 14 3.83 2.30 -16.04
N ILE A 15 3.76 1.95 -14.75
CA ILE A 15 2.96 2.66 -13.75
C ILE A 15 3.41 4.13 -13.62
N ILE A 16 4.72 4.39 -13.69
CA ILE A 16 5.29 5.75 -13.58
C ILE A 16 4.85 6.60 -14.77
N GLY A 17 4.80 6.00 -15.96
CA GLY A 17 4.33 6.70 -17.16
C GLY A 17 2.82 6.96 -17.14
N TYR A 18 2.02 6.11 -16.51
CA TYR A 18 0.60 6.38 -16.27
C TYR A 18 0.39 7.53 -15.29
N ILE A 19 1.13 7.57 -14.17
CA ILE A 19 1.07 8.65 -13.19
C ILE A 19 1.48 9.99 -13.83
N ALA A 20 2.63 10.01 -14.52
CA ALA A 20 3.12 11.22 -15.20
C ALA A 20 2.16 11.71 -16.28
N ALA A 21 1.57 10.80 -17.06
CA ALA A 21 0.55 11.18 -18.04
C ALA A 21 -0.71 11.74 -17.37
N GLY A 22 -1.15 11.15 -16.26
CA GLY A 22 -2.28 11.64 -15.47
C GLY A 22 -2.06 13.06 -14.95
N GLU A 23 -0.88 13.34 -14.40
CA GLU A 23 -0.49 14.67 -13.92
C GLU A 23 -0.49 15.70 -15.06
N ILE A 24 0.17 15.39 -16.18
CA ILE A 24 0.23 16.27 -17.36
C ILE A 24 -1.18 16.57 -17.88
N ILE A 25 -2.04 15.55 -18.00
CA ILE A 25 -3.42 15.72 -18.47
C ILE A 25 -4.23 16.55 -17.46
N SER A 26 -4.06 16.31 -16.16
CA SER A 26 -4.76 17.05 -15.10
C SER A 26 -4.46 18.55 -15.17
N GLU A 27 -3.18 18.90 -15.34
CA GLU A 27 -2.72 20.29 -15.44
C GLU A 27 -3.25 20.96 -16.72
N ILE A 28 -3.17 20.29 -17.87
CA ILE A 28 -3.61 20.83 -19.16
C ILE A 28 -5.13 21.09 -19.18
N TYR A 29 -5.92 20.21 -18.59
CA TYR A 29 -7.39 20.27 -18.65
C TYR A 29 -8.03 20.82 -17.37
N HIS A 30 -7.23 21.30 -16.41
CA HIS A 30 -7.66 21.79 -15.10
C HIS A 30 -8.70 20.88 -14.43
N LEU A 31 -8.37 19.59 -14.34
CA LEU A 31 -9.27 18.56 -13.81
C LEU A 31 -9.27 18.49 -12.27
N SER A 32 -8.41 19.26 -11.61
CA SER A 32 -8.30 19.36 -10.16
C SER A 32 -9.64 19.75 -9.51
N GLY A 33 -10.17 18.86 -8.66
CA GLY A 33 -11.37 19.11 -7.86
C GLY A 33 -12.71 18.63 -8.44
N LYS A 34 -12.73 17.94 -9.59
CA LYS A 34 -13.95 17.30 -10.11
C LYS A 34 -14.20 15.96 -9.39
N GLY A 35 -15.25 15.89 -8.58
CA GLY A 35 -15.59 14.70 -7.77
C GLY A 35 -15.78 13.40 -8.57
N GLU A 36 -16.11 13.49 -9.88
CA GLU A 36 -16.26 12.33 -10.75
C GLU A 36 -14.96 11.52 -10.91
N ILE A 37 -13.80 12.17 -10.97
CA ILE A 37 -12.50 11.48 -11.09
C ILE A 37 -12.16 10.74 -9.81
N THR A 38 -12.52 11.31 -8.66
CA THR A 38 -12.32 10.69 -7.34
C THR A 38 -13.06 9.36 -7.25
N HIS A 39 -14.32 9.30 -7.67
CA HIS A 39 -15.09 8.06 -7.65
C HIS A 39 -14.51 6.98 -8.58
N ILE A 40 -14.04 7.37 -9.77
CA ILE A 40 -13.36 6.42 -10.68
C ILE A 40 -12.07 5.87 -10.03
N ALA A 41 -11.30 6.72 -9.35
CA ALA A 41 -10.10 6.30 -8.63
C ALA A 41 -10.43 5.35 -7.47
N GLU A 42 -11.47 5.63 -6.70
CA GLU A 42 -11.97 4.76 -5.63
C GLU A 42 -12.35 3.37 -6.18
N PHE A 43 -13.09 3.30 -7.28
CA PHE A 43 -13.40 2.03 -7.95
C PHE A 43 -12.15 1.30 -8.43
N GLY A 44 -11.16 2.02 -8.98
CA GLY A 44 -9.89 1.44 -9.38
C GLY A 44 -9.14 0.78 -8.22
N ILE A 45 -9.14 1.42 -7.05
CA ILE A 45 -8.55 0.86 -5.82
C ILE A 45 -9.34 -0.38 -5.36
N VAL A 46 -10.67 -0.34 -5.38
CA VAL A 46 -11.51 -1.49 -5.01
C VAL A 46 -11.22 -2.68 -5.93
N PHE A 47 -11.16 -2.49 -7.25
CA PHE A 47 -10.82 -3.56 -8.18
C PHE A 47 -9.41 -4.08 -7.97
N LEU A 48 -8.43 -3.21 -7.72
CA LEU A 48 -7.06 -3.63 -7.42
C LEU A 48 -7.02 -4.50 -6.16
N MET A 49 -7.63 -4.04 -5.06
CA MET A 49 -7.70 -4.79 -3.79
C MET A 49 -8.46 -6.11 -3.94
N PHE A 50 -9.49 -6.15 -4.78
CA PHE A 50 -10.22 -7.38 -5.10
C PHE A 50 -9.37 -8.36 -5.92
N THR A 51 -8.68 -7.89 -6.95
CA THR A 51 -7.77 -8.72 -7.76
C THR A 51 -6.64 -9.30 -6.92
N ILE A 52 -6.01 -8.46 -6.09
CA ILE A 52 -5.03 -8.88 -5.08
C ILE A 52 -5.64 -9.98 -4.20
N GLY A 53 -6.85 -9.79 -3.68
CA GLY A 53 -7.55 -10.79 -2.88
C GLY A 53 -7.82 -12.13 -3.59
N LEU A 54 -8.12 -12.12 -4.89
CA LEU A 54 -8.36 -13.34 -5.69
C LEU A 54 -7.10 -14.13 -5.99
N GLU A 55 -5.95 -13.47 -6.05
CA GLU A 55 -4.65 -14.11 -6.31
C GLU A 55 -4.16 -14.92 -5.09
N PHE A 56 -4.72 -14.65 -3.90
CA PHE A 56 -4.30 -15.28 -2.65
C PHE A 56 -5.26 -16.34 -2.15
N SER A 57 -4.74 -17.56 -1.98
CA SER A 57 -5.39 -18.58 -1.16
C SER A 57 -4.86 -18.52 0.27
N PHE A 58 -5.76 -18.59 1.26
CA PHE A 58 -5.38 -18.65 2.68
C PHE A 58 -4.38 -19.79 2.97
N LYS A 59 -4.51 -20.91 2.24
CA LYS A 59 -3.58 -22.05 2.33
C LYS A 59 -2.15 -21.66 1.90
N HIS A 60 -2.00 -20.86 0.85
CA HIS A 60 -0.70 -20.41 0.38
C HIS A 60 -0.04 -19.45 1.36
N LEU A 61 -0.81 -18.49 1.92
CA LEU A 61 -0.32 -17.59 2.97
C LEU A 61 0.22 -18.37 4.17
N MET A 62 -0.51 -19.41 4.60
CA MET A 62 -0.13 -20.20 5.77
C MET A 62 1.10 -21.08 5.52
N ALA A 63 1.34 -21.48 4.26
CA ALA A 63 2.57 -22.15 3.85
C ALA A 63 3.80 -21.21 3.90
N MET A 64 3.59 -19.90 3.70
CA MET A 64 4.63 -18.86 3.69
C MET A 64 4.63 -18.00 4.96
N LYS A 65 4.08 -18.51 6.08
CA LYS A 65 3.88 -17.72 7.31
C LYS A 65 5.16 -17.11 7.86
N GLN A 66 6.32 -17.74 7.65
CA GLN A 66 7.59 -17.23 8.14
C GLN A 66 8.06 -16.07 7.27
N GLU A 67 7.98 -16.22 5.95
CA GLU A 67 8.32 -15.18 4.99
C GLU A 67 7.41 -13.95 5.16
N VAL A 68 6.12 -14.17 5.40
CA VAL A 68 5.14 -13.09 5.58
C VAL A 68 5.31 -12.45 6.95
N PHE A 69 5.05 -13.17 8.03
CA PHE A 69 4.93 -12.55 9.34
C PHE A 69 6.27 -12.29 10.02
N LEU A 70 7.29 -13.13 9.81
CA LEU A 70 8.61 -12.90 10.44
C LEU A 70 9.45 -11.95 9.58
N ASN A 71 9.69 -12.29 8.31
CA ASN A 71 10.58 -11.46 7.48
C ASN A 71 9.91 -10.13 7.10
N GLY A 72 8.61 -10.14 6.78
CA GLY A 72 7.85 -8.93 6.48
C GLY A 72 7.80 -7.94 7.64
N SER A 73 7.45 -8.40 8.85
CA SER A 73 7.44 -7.53 10.02
C SER A 73 8.83 -7.02 10.38
N LEU A 74 9.85 -7.87 10.31
CA LEU A 74 11.22 -7.48 10.61
C LEU A 74 11.70 -6.41 9.62
N GLN A 75 11.49 -6.60 8.31
CA GLN A 75 11.87 -5.62 7.30
C GLN A 75 11.15 -4.29 7.51
N MET A 76 9.81 -4.32 7.63
CA MET A 76 9.02 -3.10 7.68
C MET A 76 9.27 -2.31 8.97
N LEU A 77 9.34 -2.98 10.13
CA LEU A 77 9.60 -2.33 11.41
C LEU A 77 11.01 -1.75 11.48
N THR A 78 12.02 -2.51 11.00
CA THR A 78 13.40 -2.02 11.03
C THR A 78 13.61 -0.85 10.08
N CYS A 79 13.18 -0.95 8.82
CA CYS A 79 13.25 0.15 7.86
C CYS A 79 12.43 1.36 8.34
N GLY A 80 11.21 1.13 8.82
CA GLY A 80 10.32 2.19 9.31
C GLY A 80 10.91 2.96 10.48
N PHE A 81 11.48 2.25 11.45
CA PHE A 81 12.12 2.87 12.60
C PHE A 81 13.40 3.62 12.21
N VAL A 82 14.22 3.07 11.33
CA VAL A 82 15.42 3.74 10.81
C VAL A 82 15.04 5.04 10.10
N PHE A 83 14.07 5.01 9.19
CA PHE A 83 13.63 6.21 8.49
C PHE A 83 12.93 7.21 9.40
N MET A 84 12.20 6.75 10.42
CA MET A 84 11.63 7.63 11.45
C MET A 84 12.73 8.39 12.21
N LEU A 85 13.78 7.70 12.66
CA LEU A 85 14.90 8.35 13.35
C LEU A 85 15.63 9.34 12.45
N LEU A 86 15.83 9.00 11.17
CA LEU A 86 16.42 9.91 10.19
C LEU A 86 15.53 11.14 9.96
N ALA A 87 14.21 10.97 9.90
CA ALA A 87 13.25 12.06 9.76
C ALA A 87 13.29 13.02 10.98
N ILE A 88 13.43 12.50 12.19
CA ILE A 88 13.60 13.33 13.39
C ILE A 88 14.95 14.05 13.36
N GLY A 89 16.04 13.30 13.14
CA GLY A 89 17.39 13.83 13.28
C GLY A 89 17.83 14.78 12.17
N ILE A 90 17.42 14.53 10.92
CA ILE A 90 17.87 15.30 9.75
C ILE A 90 16.86 16.39 9.39
N LEU A 91 15.57 16.05 9.39
CA LEU A 91 14.51 16.95 8.93
C LEU A 91 13.83 17.72 10.07
N GLY A 92 14.11 17.37 11.34
CA GLY A 92 13.50 18.02 12.50
C GLY A 92 11.99 17.82 12.59
N LEU A 93 11.46 16.75 11.98
CA LEU A 93 10.04 16.43 12.03
C LEU A 93 9.62 16.04 13.46
N GLY A 94 8.43 16.47 13.88
CA GLY A 94 7.85 16.02 15.14
C GLY A 94 7.50 14.53 15.11
N ASP A 95 7.45 13.89 16.28
CA ASP A 95 7.34 12.42 16.43
C ASP A 95 6.24 11.78 15.59
N LYS A 96 5.05 12.40 15.56
CA LYS A 96 3.90 11.91 14.77
C LYS A 96 4.21 11.93 13.26
N SER A 97 4.69 13.05 12.75
CA SER A 97 5.00 13.22 11.33
C SER A 97 6.19 12.37 10.91
N ALA A 98 7.21 12.24 11.76
CA ALA A 98 8.35 11.38 11.52
C ALA A 98 7.96 9.89 11.50
N THR A 99 7.05 9.46 12.38
CA THR A 99 6.51 8.09 12.38
C THR A 99 5.82 7.81 11.06
N ILE A 100 4.90 8.68 10.63
CA ILE A 100 4.17 8.52 9.37
C ILE A 100 5.15 8.47 8.19
N ALA A 101 6.08 9.42 8.11
CA ALA A 101 7.05 9.49 7.02
C ALA A 101 7.98 8.25 7.00
N GLY A 102 8.47 7.82 8.16
CA GLY A 102 9.38 6.69 8.26
C GLY A 102 8.73 5.39 7.82
N PHE A 103 7.51 5.12 8.29
CA PHE A 103 6.76 3.93 7.91
C PHE A 103 6.25 3.98 6.48
N ALA A 104 5.89 5.15 5.94
CA ALA A 104 5.57 5.28 4.52
C ALA A 104 6.77 4.95 3.62
N LEU A 105 7.98 5.36 4.00
CA LEU A 105 9.22 5.06 3.27
C LEU A 105 9.66 3.60 3.39
N ALA A 106 9.17 2.86 4.38
CA ALA A 106 9.51 1.45 4.57
C ALA A 106 8.74 0.50 3.63
N LEU A 107 7.63 0.97 3.05
CA LEU A 107 6.79 0.20 2.14
C LEU A 107 7.45 0.06 0.76
N SER A 108 7.25 -1.11 0.15
CA SER A 108 7.77 -1.44 -1.18
C SER A 108 6.64 -1.46 -2.21
N SER A 109 6.98 -1.32 -3.49
CA SER A 109 6.00 -1.40 -4.58
C SER A 109 5.82 -2.84 -5.05
N THR A 110 4.70 -3.47 -4.67
CA THR A 110 4.35 -4.85 -5.06
C THR A 110 4.40 -5.04 -6.57
N ALA A 111 3.67 -4.21 -7.33
CA ALA A 111 3.60 -4.33 -8.79
C ALA A 111 4.98 -4.27 -9.48
N VAL A 112 5.89 -3.42 -8.99
CA VAL A 112 7.22 -3.29 -9.58
C VAL A 112 8.11 -4.48 -9.25
N VAL A 113 8.17 -4.88 -7.97
CA VAL A 113 9.03 -5.98 -7.52
C VAL A 113 8.58 -7.30 -8.13
N LEU A 114 7.28 -7.59 -8.15
CA LEU A 114 6.74 -8.80 -8.78
C LEU A 114 7.05 -8.86 -10.26
N LYS A 115 6.92 -7.72 -10.95
CA LYS A 115 7.24 -7.65 -12.37
C LYS A 115 8.71 -7.97 -12.64
N ILE A 116 9.63 -7.40 -11.86
CA ILE A 116 11.08 -7.66 -12.01
C ILE A 116 11.39 -9.14 -11.74
N LEU A 117 10.84 -9.72 -10.67
CA LEU A 117 11.04 -11.15 -10.37
C LEU A 117 10.46 -12.04 -11.46
N ASN A 118 9.34 -11.68 -12.06
CA ASN A 118 8.74 -12.44 -13.14
C ASN A 118 9.53 -12.30 -14.46
N ASP A 119 9.96 -11.09 -14.80
CA ASP A 119 10.75 -10.81 -16.01
C ASP A 119 12.09 -11.56 -15.99
N ASN A 120 12.68 -11.74 -14.79
CA ASN A 120 13.90 -12.52 -14.60
C ASN A 120 13.66 -14.03 -14.37
N GLY A 121 12.43 -14.48 -14.13
CA GLY A 121 12.11 -15.88 -13.81
C GLY A 121 12.41 -16.29 -12.36
N ASP A 122 12.64 -15.33 -11.47
CA ASP A 122 13.12 -15.50 -10.10
C ASP A 122 12.02 -15.67 -9.04
N ILE A 123 10.73 -15.61 -9.41
CA ILE A 123 9.59 -15.69 -8.47
C ILE A 123 9.69 -16.92 -7.55
N ASN A 124 10.17 -18.04 -8.08
CA ASN A 124 10.27 -19.29 -7.36
C ASN A 124 11.58 -19.45 -6.58
N GLU A 125 12.52 -18.53 -6.71
CA GLU A 125 13.80 -18.57 -5.98
C GLU A 125 13.60 -18.24 -4.50
N GLN A 126 14.56 -18.64 -3.66
CA GLN A 126 14.46 -18.40 -2.21
C GLN A 126 14.30 -16.92 -1.87
N TYR A 127 15.02 -16.03 -2.56
CA TYR A 127 14.92 -14.59 -2.34
C TYR A 127 13.64 -14.02 -2.95
N GLY A 128 13.18 -14.56 -4.09
CA GLY A 128 11.88 -14.24 -4.68
C GLY A 128 10.76 -14.51 -3.69
N ARG A 129 10.69 -15.74 -3.14
CA ARG A 129 9.68 -16.11 -2.13
C ARG A 129 9.74 -15.25 -0.87
N LYS A 130 10.92 -14.86 -0.41
CA LYS A 130 11.07 -13.91 0.73
C LYS A 130 10.56 -12.52 0.38
N ALA A 131 10.89 -12.00 -0.81
CA ALA A 131 10.38 -10.72 -1.29
C ALA A 131 8.85 -10.75 -1.41
N LEU A 132 8.29 -11.82 -1.99
CA LEU A 132 6.84 -12.05 -2.02
C LEU A 132 6.24 -11.96 -0.61
N GLY A 133 6.77 -12.72 0.35
CA GLY A 133 6.28 -12.70 1.73
C GLY A 133 6.29 -11.31 2.37
N ILE A 134 7.38 -10.56 2.18
CA ILE A 134 7.48 -9.18 2.67
C ILE A 134 6.40 -8.29 2.05
N LEU A 135 6.20 -8.37 0.73
CA LEU A 135 5.17 -7.59 0.02
C LEU A 135 3.76 -7.93 0.53
N LEU A 136 3.46 -9.20 0.75
CA LEU A 136 2.16 -9.63 1.28
C LEU A 136 1.91 -9.07 2.69
N PHE A 137 2.94 -9.05 3.53
CA PHE A 137 2.83 -8.45 4.85
C PHE A 137 2.56 -6.95 4.76
N GLN A 138 3.26 -6.24 3.88
CA GLN A 138 3.06 -4.81 3.66
C GLN A 138 1.64 -4.51 3.15
N ASP A 139 1.12 -5.30 2.22
CA ASP A 139 -0.25 -5.16 1.72
C ASP A 139 -1.30 -5.34 2.83
N ILE A 140 -1.06 -6.23 3.80
CA ILE A 140 -1.94 -6.41 4.97
C ILE A 140 -1.84 -5.21 5.93
N VAL A 141 -0.63 -4.70 6.16
CA VAL A 141 -0.38 -3.63 7.16
C VAL A 141 -0.72 -2.24 6.64
N VAL A 142 -0.84 -2.04 5.32
CA VAL A 142 -1.10 -0.71 4.75
C VAL A 142 -2.39 -0.08 5.29
N ILE A 143 -3.45 -0.86 5.49
CA ILE A 143 -4.72 -0.37 6.02
C ILE A 143 -4.57 0.13 7.48
N PRO A 144 -4.04 -0.66 8.43
CA PRO A 144 -3.70 -0.16 9.77
C PRO A 144 -2.81 1.09 9.77
N LEU A 145 -1.85 1.16 8.85
CA LEU A 145 -0.92 2.28 8.74
C LEU A 145 -1.63 3.55 8.27
N LEU A 146 -2.55 3.46 7.30
CA LEU A 146 -3.40 4.57 6.87
C LEU A 146 -4.32 5.05 8.00
N LEU A 147 -4.90 4.13 8.79
CA LEU A 147 -5.69 4.50 9.96
C LEU A 147 -4.86 5.26 11.01
N LEU A 148 -3.59 4.88 11.18
CA LEU A 148 -2.67 5.57 12.08
C LEU A 148 -2.42 7.01 11.63
N VAL A 149 -2.30 7.26 10.31
CA VAL A 149 -2.21 8.62 9.74
C VAL A 149 -3.43 9.46 10.15
N ASP A 150 -4.64 8.93 9.99
CA ASP A 150 -5.88 9.63 10.33
C ASP A 150 -5.93 9.97 11.82
N ILE A 151 -5.56 9.03 12.70
CA ILE A 151 -5.52 9.24 14.15
C ILE A 151 -4.50 10.31 14.52
N PHE A 152 -3.31 10.30 13.90
CA PHE A 152 -2.25 11.26 14.21
C PHE A 152 -2.55 12.67 13.66
N SER A 153 -3.27 12.75 12.54
CA SER A 153 -3.80 14.00 11.96
C SER A 153 -4.95 14.59 12.79
N SER A 154 -5.75 13.73 13.42
CA SER A 154 -6.93 14.12 14.20
C SER A 154 -6.54 14.66 15.59
N ASN A 155 -6.35 15.96 15.71
CA ASN A 155 -5.86 16.59 16.94
C ASN A 155 -6.88 16.64 18.10
N ASN A 156 -8.12 16.16 17.92
CA ASN A 156 -9.22 16.51 18.84
C ASN A 156 -10.36 15.47 18.99
N GLN A 157 -10.10 14.18 18.81
CA GLN A 157 -11.10 13.14 19.09
C GLN A 157 -10.60 12.12 20.11
N ASN A 158 -11.48 11.72 21.04
CA ASN A 158 -11.24 10.61 21.96
C ASN A 158 -10.89 9.36 21.13
N ILE A 159 -9.62 8.96 21.15
CA ILE A 159 -9.08 7.80 20.41
C ILE A 159 -9.93 6.55 20.70
N GLU A 160 -10.42 6.40 21.93
CA GLU A 160 -11.36 5.34 22.32
C GLU A 160 -12.62 5.32 21.46
N LYS A 161 -13.25 6.48 21.22
CA LYS A 161 -14.46 6.59 20.40
C LYS A 161 -14.16 6.25 18.94
N LEU A 162 -12.99 6.64 18.44
CA LEU A 162 -12.57 6.38 17.05
C LEU A 162 -12.35 4.88 16.84
N LEU A 163 -11.58 4.23 17.74
CA LEU A 163 -11.38 2.79 17.74
C LEU A 163 -12.69 2.01 17.85
N PHE A 164 -13.59 2.40 18.76
CA PHE A 164 -14.90 1.75 18.94
C PHE A 164 -15.76 1.88 17.69
N THR A 165 -15.77 3.06 17.06
CA THR A 165 -16.55 3.32 15.84
C THR A 165 -16.01 2.50 14.68
N THR A 166 -14.69 2.51 14.44
CA THR A 166 -14.07 1.73 13.36
C THR A 166 -14.28 0.24 13.54
N LEU A 167 -14.17 -0.29 14.76
CA LEU A 167 -14.47 -1.70 15.06
C LEU A 167 -15.91 -2.05 14.72
N ILE A 168 -16.88 -1.25 15.18
CA ILE A 168 -18.30 -1.48 14.89
C ILE A 168 -18.57 -1.41 13.38
N SER A 169 -18.04 -0.40 12.69
CA SER A 169 -18.19 -0.24 11.24
C SER A 169 -17.62 -1.44 10.50
N ALA A 170 -16.42 -1.91 10.86
CA ALA A 170 -15.81 -3.10 10.27
C ALA A 170 -16.66 -4.36 10.51
N LEU A 171 -17.18 -4.54 11.73
CA LEU A 171 -17.97 -5.69 12.12
C LEU A 171 -19.32 -5.73 11.36
N ILE A 172 -19.98 -4.58 11.23
CA ILE A 172 -21.19 -4.43 10.41
C ILE A 172 -20.90 -4.80 8.96
N LEU A 173 -19.83 -4.24 8.37
CA LEU A 173 -19.47 -4.43 6.97
C LEU A 173 -19.17 -5.91 6.68
N ILE A 174 -18.41 -6.59 7.54
CA ILE A 174 -18.12 -8.02 7.46
C ILE A 174 -19.42 -8.85 7.56
N THR A 175 -20.30 -8.50 8.50
CA THR A 175 -21.56 -9.22 8.70
C THR A 175 -22.47 -9.09 7.49
N LEU A 176 -22.55 -7.89 6.93
CA LEU A 176 -23.37 -7.57 5.77
C LEU A 176 -22.84 -8.27 4.52
N LEU A 177 -21.52 -8.27 4.31
CA LEU A 177 -20.87 -9.04 3.25
C LEU A 177 -21.10 -10.54 3.38
N PHE A 178 -21.07 -11.09 4.60
CA PHE A 178 -21.31 -12.51 4.81
C PHE A 178 -22.76 -12.92 4.52
N PHE A 179 -23.73 -12.04 4.82
CA PHE A 179 -25.15 -12.28 4.52
C PHE A 179 -25.50 -12.12 3.04
N ILE A 180 -24.84 -11.19 2.33
CA ILE A 180 -25.05 -10.97 0.89
C ILE A 180 -24.25 -11.94 0.02
N GLY A 181 -23.09 -12.40 0.50
CA GLY A 181 -22.22 -13.36 -0.20
C GLY A 181 -22.67 -14.82 -0.06
N LYS A 182 -23.82 -15.08 0.57
CA LYS A 182 -24.43 -16.40 0.74
C LYS A 182 -25.73 -16.47 -0.05
#